data_AF-A0A432RYK1-F1
#
_entry.id   AF-A0A432RYK1-F1
#
_cell.length_a   1.000
_cell.length_b   1.000
_cell.length_c   1.000
_cell.angle_alpha   90.00
_cell.angle_beta   90.00
_cell.angle_gamma   90.00
#
_symmetry.space_group_name_H-M   'P 1'
#
loop_
_entity.id
_entity.type
_entity.pdbx_description
1 polymer ?
#
loop_
_entity_poly.entity_id
_entity_poly.type
_entity_poly.pdbx_seq_one_letter_code
_entity_poly.pdbx_strand_id
1 'polypeptide(L)'
;MFITLVVFISSCVSRSSYFDEIILQNLKQYEDIAEIYDYRKIKEYNEGNKHIVVYQYKVKLKTDKVLKEAQTNILDILKKSPFLVELSTRCGINFITGKQPCIIEDKAIFKKTANGWILK
;
A
#
# COMPACT_ATOMS: atom_id res chain seq x y z
N MET A 1 -25.31 19.90 -31.96
CA MET A 1 -25.06 20.71 -30.75
C MET A 1 -24.93 19.75 -29.57
N PHE A 2 -23.70 19.43 -29.16
CA PHE A 2 -23.44 18.47 -28.08
C PHE A 2 -23.30 19.25 -26.78
N ILE A 3 -24.20 18.99 -25.82
CA ILE A 3 -24.10 19.52 -24.46
C ILE A 3 -23.25 18.51 -23.68
N THR A 4 -21.96 18.79 -23.54
CA THR A 4 -21.07 18.01 -22.68
C THR A 4 -21.40 18.34 -21.23
N LEU A 5 -22.19 17.48 -20.59
CA LEU A 5 -22.51 17.55 -19.18
C LEU A 5 -21.23 17.26 -18.39
N VAL A 6 -20.54 18.31 -17.95
CA VAL A 6 -19.43 18.20 -17.00
C VAL A 6 -20.04 17.86 -15.65
N VAL A 7 -20.11 16.56 -15.36
CA VAL A 7 -20.47 16.06 -14.03
C VAL A 7 -19.31 16.38 -13.11
N PHE A 8 -19.35 17.55 -12.46
CA PHE A 8 -18.57 17.81 -11.26
C PHE A 8 -19.15 16.92 -10.16
N ILE A 9 -18.61 15.71 -10.02
CA ILE A 9 -18.78 14.93 -8.80
C ILE A 9 -17.97 15.65 -7.74
N SER A 10 -18.58 16.66 -7.11
CA SER A 10 -18.11 17.22 -5.86
C SER A 10 -18.30 16.18 -4.77
N SER A 11 -17.51 15.11 -4.83
CA SER A 11 -17.41 14.17 -3.74
C SER A 11 -16.83 14.97 -2.59
N CYS A 12 -17.67 15.26 -1.60
CA CYS A 12 -17.27 15.60 -0.25
C CYS A 12 -16.58 14.35 0.32
N VAL A 13 -15.42 13.99 -0.24
CA VAL A 13 -14.58 12.92 0.27
C VAL A 13 -14.14 13.43 1.62
N SER A 14 -14.64 12.78 2.67
CA SER A 14 -14.21 13.11 4.01
C SER A 14 -12.68 13.08 4.03
N ARG A 15 -12.06 14.04 4.71
CA ARG A 15 -10.59 14.18 4.73
C ARG A 15 -9.87 12.87 5.08
N SER A 16 -10.48 12.05 5.94
CA SER A 16 -10.04 10.69 6.23
C SER A 16 -10.04 9.79 5.00
N SER A 17 -11.15 9.75 4.25
CA SER A 17 -11.29 8.92 3.05
C SER A 17 -10.26 9.29 1.98
N TYR A 18 -9.88 10.56 1.85
CA TYR A 18 -8.82 10.98 0.92
C TYR A 18 -7.45 10.36 1.28
N PHE A 19 -7.08 10.35 2.56
CA PHE A 19 -5.80 9.75 2.99
C PHE A 19 -5.82 8.24 2.87
N ASP A 20 -6.94 7.61 3.22
CA ASP A 20 -7.16 6.17 3.08
C ASP A 20 -7.03 5.75 1.60
N GLU A 21 -7.59 6.51 0.65
CA GLU A 21 -7.46 6.25 -0.79
C GLU A 21 -6.00 6.32 -1.28
N ILE A 22 -5.21 7.29 -0.84
CA ILE A 22 -3.79 7.39 -1.22
C ILE A 22 -2.99 6.20 -0.68
N ILE A 23 -3.23 5.81 0.57
CA ILE A 23 -2.55 4.65 1.17
C ILE A 23 -2.92 3.39 0.39
N LEU A 24 -4.21 3.18 0.13
CA LEU A 24 -4.68 2.03 -0.66
C LEU A 24 -4.09 2.02 -2.07
N GLN A 25 -3.97 3.16 -2.74
CA GLN A 25 -3.32 3.25 -4.06
C GLN A 25 -1.84 2.85 -4.00
N ASN A 26 -1.10 3.26 -2.97
CA ASN A 26 0.28 2.79 -2.79
C ASN A 26 0.33 1.29 -2.56
N LEU A 27 -0.59 0.73 -1.78
CA LEU A 27 -0.64 -0.71 -1.53
C LEU A 27 -0.90 -1.52 -2.82
N LYS A 28 -1.54 -0.92 -3.84
CA LYS A 28 -1.72 -1.58 -5.15
C LYS A 28 -0.42 -1.95 -5.85
N GLN A 29 0.70 -1.27 -5.55
CA GLN A 29 1.99 -1.64 -6.13
C GLN A 29 2.44 -3.07 -5.77
N TYR A 30 1.88 -3.64 -4.70
CA TYR A 30 2.17 -5.01 -4.27
C TYR A 30 1.13 -6.03 -4.78
N GLU A 31 0.04 -5.61 -5.45
CA GLU A 31 -1.07 -6.52 -5.84
C GLU A 31 -0.64 -7.64 -6.79
N ASP A 32 0.40 -7.43 -7.60
CA ASP A 32 0.88 -8.45 -8.53
C ASP A 32 1.60 -9.61 -7.83
N ILE A 33 2.32 -9.31 -6.74
CA ILE A 33 3.19 -10.24 -6.02
C ILE A 33 2.57 -10.75 -4.71
N ALA A 34 1.65 -9.98 -4.13
CA ALA A 34 1.06 -10.26 -2.84
C ALA A 34 -0.45 -9.94 -2.82
N GLU A 35 -1.14 -10.61 -1.93
CA GLU A 35 -2.50 -10.32 -1.53
C GLU A 35 -2.47 -9.48 -0.26
N ILE A 36 -3.13 -8.32 -0.30
CA ILE A 36 -3.27 -7.41 0.84
C ILE A 36 -4.71 -7.46 1.32
N TYR A 37 -4.91 -7.65 2.62
CA TYR A 37 -6.24 -7.75 3.22
C TYR A 37 -6.22 -7.31 4.69
N ASP A 38 -7.39 -7.25 5.32
CA ASP A 38 -7.58 -6.74 6.69
C ASP A 38 -6.99 -5.34 6.92
N TYR A 39 -7.09 -4.45 5.92
CA TYR A 39 -6.67 -3.06 6.06
C TYR A 39 -7.49 -2.36 7.15
N ARG A 40 -6.80 -1.71 8.09
CA ARG A 40 -7.42 -0.87 9.11
C ARG A 40 -6.51 0.30 9.50
N LYS A 41 -7.13 1.46 9.67
CA LYS A 41 -6.50 2.60 10.32
C LYS A 41 -6.47 2.38 11.83
N ILE A 42 -5.28 2.38 12.42
CA ILE A 42 -5.08 2.19 13.86
C ILE A 42 -5.06 3.53 14.60
N LYS A 43 -4.44 4.56 14.00
CA LYS A 43 -4.29 5.86 14.64
C LYS A 43 -4.26 6.98 13.61
N GLU A 44 -4.81 8.13 13.98
CA GLU A 44 -4.77 9.35 13.20
C GLU A 44 -4.51 10.53 14.14
N TYR A 45 -3.52 11.35 13.84
CA TYR A 45 -3.20 12.54 14.64
C TYR A 45 -2.43 13.59 13.84
N ASN A 46 -2.41 14.82 14.35
CA ASN A 46 -1.61 15.90 13.78
C ASN A 46 -0.35 16.12 14.61
N GLU A 47 0.76 16.41 13.93
CA GLU A 47 2.04 16.75 14.55
C GLU A 47 2.64 17.96 13.81
N GLY A 48 2.40 19.17 14.33
CA GLY A 48 2.77 20.41 13.66
C GLY A 48 2.03 20.60 12.32
N ASN A 49 2.77 20.71 11.21
CA ASN A 49 2.22 20.80 9.85
C ASN A 49 2.04 19.45 9.16
N LYS A 50 2.17 18.35 9.91
CA LYS A 50 1.99 16.98 9.42
C LYS A 50 0.67 16.41 9.93
N HIS A 51 0.04 15.64 9.07
CA HIS A 51 -1.07 14.77 9.40
C HIS A 51 -0.58 13.33 9.26
N ILE A 52 -0.64 12.56 10.34
CA ILE A 52 -0.03 11.23 10.43
C ILE A 52 -1.12 10.19 10.56
N VAL A 53 -1.11 9.22 9.66
CA VAL A 53 -2.02 8.07 9.67
C VAL A 53 -1.20 6.81 9.89
N VAL A 54 -1.50 6.08 10.95
CA VAL A 54 -0.94 4.77 11.25
C VAL A 54 -1.96 3.72 10.82
N TYR A 55 -1.55 2.83 9.94
CA TYR A 55 -2.41 1.80 9.38
C TYR A 55 -1.74 0.43 9.52
N GLN A 56 -2.58 -0.60 9.53
CA GLN A 56 -2.15 -1.97 9.58
C GLN A 56 -2.91 -2.78 8.54
N TYR A 57 -2.20 -3.74 7.97
CA TYR A 57 -2.72 -4.65 6.97
C TYR A 57 -1.99 -5.99 7.05
N LYS A 58 -2.63 -7.03 6.54
CA LYS A 58 -2.02 -8.34 6.34
C LYS A 58 -1.58 -8.47 4.90
N VAL A 59 -0.38 -9.01 4.71
CA VAL A 59 0.19 -9.34 3.41
C VAL A 59 0.42 -10.84 3.34
N LYS A 60 -0.02 -11.47 2.25
CA LYS A 60 0.28 -12.87 1.94
C LYS A 60 0.85 -12.94 0.54
N LEU A 61 2.01 -13.58 0.35
CA LEU A 61 2.55 -13.77 -1.00
C LEU A 61 1.63 -14.62 -1.84
N LYS A 62 1.51 -14.25 -3.12
CA LYS A 62 0.88 -15.09 -4.14
C LYS A 62 1.89 -16.13 -4.58
N THR A 63 2.17 -17.10 -3.71
CA THR A 63 3.24 -18.09 -3.89
C THR A 63 3.15 -18.78 -5.25
N ASP A 64 1.97 -19.11 -5.76
CA ASP A 64 1.82 -19.76 -7.08
C ASP A 64 2.22 -18.87 -8.25
N LYS A 65 1.98 -17.55 -8.18
CA LYS A 65 2.43 -16.60 -9.21
C LYS A 65 3.94 -16.40 -9.14
N VAL A 66 4.43 -16.13 -7.93
CA VAL A 66 5.86 -15.93 -7.68
C VAL A 66 6.62 -17.19 -8.10
N LEU A 67 6.16 -18.40 -7.74
CA LEU A 67 6.80 -19.67 -8.09
C LEU A 67 6.74 -20.00 -9.59
N LYS A 68 5.67 -19.62 -10.30
CA LYS A 68 5.60 -19.77 -11.76
C LYS A 68 6.60 -18.87 -12.47
N GLU A 69 6.82 -17.66 -11.95
CA GLU A 69 7.89 -16.77 -12.42
C GLU A 69 9.28 -17.23 -11.91
N ALA A 70 9.34 -17.94 -10.77
CA ALA A 70 10.54 -18.39 -10.06
C ALA A 70 11.17 -19.67 -10.56
N GLN A 71 10.76 -20.23 -11.71
CA GLN A 71 11.31 -21.50 -12.19
C GLN A 71 12.86 -21.54 -12.18
N THR A 72 13.50 -20.37 -12.13
CA THR A 72 14.88 -20.13 -11.70
C THR A 72 14.92 -19.42 -10.33
N ASN A 73 15.05 -20.18 -9.22
CA ASN A 73 15.47 -19.75 -7.87
C ASN A 73 14.82 -18.47 -7.24
N ILE A 74 14.19 -18.62 -6.07
CA ILE A 74 13.62 -17.51 -5.27
C ILE A 74 14.61 -16.36 -5.04
N LEU A 75 15.91 -16.66 -4.90
CA LEU A 75 16.95 -15.62 -4.74
C LEU A 75 17.06 -14.69 -5.95
N ASP A 76 16.81 -15.18 -7.17
CA ASP A 76 16.92 -14.37 -8.38
C ASP A 76 15.69 -13.48 -8.60
N ILE A 77 14.53 -13.85 -8.06
CA ILE A 77 13.36 -12.97 -8.01
C ILE A 77 13.56 -11.84 -7.01
N LEU A 78 14.11 -12.14 -5.83
CA LEU A 78 14.41 -11.09 -4.85
C LEU A 78 15.35 -10.04 -5.48
N LYS A 79 16.31 -10.44 -6.33
CA LYS A 79 17.15 -9.48 -7.06
C LYS A 79 16.40 -8.65 -8.11
N LYS A 80 15.29 -9.16 -8.66
CA LYS A 80 14.54 -8.51 -9.75
C LYS A 80 13.41 -7.61 -9.29
N SER A 81 12.82 -7.88 -8.12
CA SER A 81 11.70 -7.11 -7.58
C SER A 81 12.10 -6.40 -6.28
N PRO A 82 12.38 -5.08 -6.31
CA PRO A 82 12.71 -4.33 -5.10
C PRO A 82 11.57 -4.38 -4.06
N PHE A 83 10.32 -4.50 -4.52
CA PHE A 83 9.15 -4.66 -3.65
C PHE A 83 9.13 -6.00 -2.91
N LEU A 84 9.58 -7.09 -3.54
CA LEU A 84 9.70 -8.38 -2.84
C LEU A 84 10.83 -8.36 -1.82
N VAL A 85 11.94 -7.67 -2.10
CA VAL A 85 13.00 -7.44 -1.10
C VAL A 85 12.45 -6.67 0.07
N GLU A 86 11.77 -5.55 -0.18
CA GLU A 86 11.17 -4.72 0.86
C GLU A 86 10.17 -5.52 1.73
N LEU A 87 9.27 -6.29 1.11
CA LEU A 87 8.35 -7.14 1.87
C LEU A 87 9.09 -8.22 2.65
N SER A 88 10.13 -8.83 2.06
CA SER A 88 10.92 -9.86 2.75
C SER A 88 11.72 -9.33 3.94
N THR A 89 12.23 -8.09 3.88
CA THR A 89 12.95 -7.48 5.01
C THR A 89 12.00 -7.09 6.13
N ARG A 90 10.77 -6.68 5.80
CA ARG A 90 9.73 -6.37 6.78
C ARG A 90 9.13 -7.62 7.43
N CYS A 91 8.93 -8.68 6.65
CA CYS A 91 8.15 -9.85 7.04
C CYS A 91 8.97 -11.10 7.38
N GLY A 92 10.28 -11.06 7.12
CA GLY A 92 11.18 -12.17 7.32
C GLY A 92 10.99 -13.32 6.32
N ILE A 93 11.83 -14.34 6.46
CA ILE A 93 11.92 -15.45 5.48
C ILE A 93 10.68 -16.35 5.46
N ASN A 94 9.95 -16.44 6.58
CA ASN A 94 8.74 -17.26 6.69
C ASN A 94 7.62 -16.78 5.76
N PHE A 95 7.56 -15.47 5.49
CA PHE A 95 6.65 -14.88 4.52
C PHE A 95 6.95 -15.34 3.09
N ILE A 96 8.24 -15.43 2.73
CA ILE A 96 8.68 -15.93 1.41
C ILE A 96 8.23 -17.38 1.17
N THR A 97 8.21 -18.19 2.22
CA THR A 97 7.75 -19.59 2.15
C THR A 97 6.23 -19.73 2.06
N GLY A 98 5.46 -18.62 2.09
CA GLY A 98 4.00 -18.62 1.96
C GLY A 98 3.24 -19.23 3.15
N LYS A 99 3.93 -19.57 4.23
CA LYS A 99 3.35 -20.32 5.36
C LYS A 99 2.43 -19.48 6.24
N GLN A 100 2.69 -18.17 6.36
CA GLN A 100 1.89 -17.29 7.20
C GLN A 100 1.78 -15.89 6.59
N PRO A 101 0.62 -15.23 6.76
CA PRO A 101 0.50 -13.82 6.42
C PRO A 101 1.36 -12.98 7.37
N CYS A 102 1.99 -11.97 6.82
CA CYS A 102 2.74 -10.97 7.56
C CYS A 102 1.82 -9.82 7.94
N ILE A 103 1.89 -9.38 9.20
CA ILE A 103 1.20 -8.17 9.65
C ILE A 103 2.18 -7.01 9.52
N ILE A 104 1.82 -5.99 8.75
CA ILE A 104 2.61 -4.77 8.61
C ILE A 104 1.86 -3.63 9.27
N GLU A 105 2.59 -2.85 10.08
CA GLU A 105 2.13 -1.57 10.61
C GLU A 105 3.01 -0.46 10.03
N ASP A 106 2.40 0.44 9.27
CA ASP A 106 3.08 1.52 8.58
C ASP A 106 2.54 2.88 9.00
N LYS A 107 3.38 3.91 8.82
CA LYS A 107 3.04 5.30 9.10
C LYS A 107 3.09 6.09 7.80
N ALA A 108 1.95 6.62 7.37
CA ALA A 108 1.86 7.57 6.28
C ALA A 108 1.89 8.99 6.85
N ILE A 109 2.86 9.80 6.40
CA ILE A 109 3.02 11.19 6.83
C ILE A 109 2.58 12.10 5.70
N PHE A 110 1.48 12.82 5.91
CA PHE A 110 0.99 13.81 4.96
C PHE A 110 1.42 15.20 5.39
N LYS A 111 2.11 15.93 4.51
CA LYS A 111 2.51 17.32 4.76
C LYS A 111 1.57 18.28 4.03
N LYS A 112 1.09 19.32 4.72
CA LYS A 112 0.34 20.40 4.07
C LYS A 112 1.26 21.27 3.22
N THR A 113 0.90 21.46 1.96
CA THR A 113 1.54 22.38 1.01
C THR A 113 0.53 23.40 0.50
N ALA A 114 0.98 24.39 -0.28
CA ALA A 114 0.11 25.37 -0.92
C ALA A 114 -0.95 24.72 -1.84
N ASN A 115 -0.62 23.56 -2.43
CA ASN A 115 -1.47 22.86 -3.40
C ASN A 115 -2.27 21.69 -2.79
N GLY A 116 -2.27 21.55 -1.45
CA GLY A 116 -2.96 20.45 -0.76
C GLY A 116 -2.03 19.57 0.07
N TRP A 117 -2.46 18.35 0.38
CA TRP A 117 -1.69 17.39 1.18
C TRP A 117 -0.89 16.45 0.28
N ILE A 118 0.41 16.34 0.54
CA ILE A 118 1.29 15.38 -0.14
C ILE A 118 1.74 14.31 0.84
N LEU A 119 1.82 13.07 0.38
CA LEU A 119 2.48 12.00 1.12
C LEU A 119 4.00 12.23 1.06
N LYS A 120 4.67 12.12 2.20
CA LYS A 120 6.11 12.32 2.34
C LYS A 120 6.78 11.12 2.99
#